data_AF-A0A9D7CWP9-F1
#
_entry.id   AF-A0A9D7CWP9-F1
#
_cell.length_a   1.000
_cell.length_b   1.000
_cell.length_c   1.000
_cell.angle_alpha   90.00
_cell.angle_beta   90.00
_cell.angle_gamma   90.00
#
_symmetry.space_group_name_H-M   'P 1'
#
loop_
_entity.id
_entity.type
_entity.pdbx_description
1 polymer ?
#
loop_
_entity_poly.entity_id
_entity_poly.type
_entity_poly.pdbx_seq_one_letter_code
_entity_poly.pdbx_strand_id
1 'polypeptide(L)'
;MLHSVVVSNASACHESRRWRRVARLLAATLAVFATPFATPFATLFATLFATAGCSAPADHSAPPVSAQPDAAAPSAVDAAAAAGAPIDLSSELEALRKTHGLPALAGAAYRDGALVGAGAAGVRKLGDPTAVTSSDVWHLGSCTKAMTATLVGLLVEEGKLAWTDKIATLLPDAVVDPSFASATVEMSLQHIAGFAEDIPSALFDDMWAAAERAEAPEVTRKRVVYATLAKPAGVPVGSFAYSNTGYMAAGVVLERATGKSWETLMKERLFAPLGMNRCGFGPAATAPATVDQPWAHFEEGGKLMPVAPDVYGDNPRSMGPAGTVHCPLED
;
A
#
# COMPACT_ATOMS: atom_id res chain seq x y z
N MET A 1 -39.44 -24.32 24.62
CA MET A 1 -39.95 -23.60 23.43
C MET A 1 -38.85 -22.67 22.94
N LEU A 2 -38.02 -23.15 22.03
CA LEU A 2 -36.98 -22.40 21.34
C LEU A 2 -37.12 -22.79 19.87
N HIS A 3 -37.46 -21.84 19.00
CA HIS A 3 -37.24 -21.99 17.57
C HIS A 3 -36.23 -20.93 17.15
N SER A 4 -35.08 -21.45 16.75
CA SER A 4 -34.07 -20.77 15.94
C SER A 4 -34.66 -20.55 14.54
N VAL A 5 -34.44 -19.36 13.96
CA VAL A 5 -34.59 -19.15 12.51
C VAL A 5 -33.23 -18.70 12.01
N VAL A 6 -32.51 -19.63 11.39
CA VAL A 6 -31.30 -19.37 10.61
C VAL A 6 -31.77 -19.05 9.20
N VAL A 7 -31.61 -17.80 8.77
CA VAL A 7 -31.71 -17.42 7.34
C VAL A 7 -30.29 -17.43 6.77
N SER A 8 -29.98 -18.46 5.99
CA SER A 8 -28.77 -18.52 5.18
C SER A 8 -29.01 -17.75 3.89
N ASN A 9 -28.38 -16.59 3.71
CA ASN A 9 -28.46 -15.81 2.49
C ASN A 9 -27.26 -16.16 1.58
N ALA A 10 -27.52 -16.87 0.48
CA ALA A 10 -26.48 -17.37 -0.43
C ALA A 10 -25.71 -16.25 -1.17
N SER A 11 -26.28 -15.04 -1.26
CA SER A 11 -25.66 -13.87 -1.87
C SER A 11 -24.48 -13.33 -1.04
N ALA A 12 -24.52 -13.46 0.29
CA ALA A 12 -23.43 -13.07 1.20
C ALA A 12 -22.21 -14.02 1.11
N CYS A 13 -22.38 -15.22 0.55
CA CYS A 13 -21.31 -16.19 0.40
C CYS A 13 -20.38 -15.85 -0.80
N HIS A 14 -20.88 -15.12 -1.80
CA HIS A 14 -20.09 -14.73 -2.98
C HIS A 14 -19.26 -13.46 -2.72
N GLU A 15 -19.79 -12.48 -1.99
CA GLU A 15 -19.05 -11.29 -1.53
C GLU A 15 -17.99 -11.64 -0.48
N SER A 16 -18.30 -12.54 0.46
CA SER A 16 -17.33 -12.94 1.49
C SER A 16 -16.13 -13.72 0.94
N ARG A 17 -16.21 -14.33 -0.25
CA ARG A 17 -15.05 -14.95 -0.93
C ARG A 17 -14.15 -13.93 -1.64
N ARG A 18 -14.71 -12.80 -2.11
CA ARG A 18 -13.95 -11.70 -2.73
C ARG A 18 -13.13 -10.93 -1.69
N TRP A 19 -13.73 -10.59 -0.56
CA TRP A 19 -13.04 -9.88 0.53
C TRP A 19 -12.02 -10.74 1.27
N ARG A 20 -12.22 -12.07 1.36
CA ARG A 20 -11.22 -12.98 1.93
C ARG A 20 -9.92 -13.07 1.13
N ARG A 21 -9.93 -12.78 -0.18
CA ARG A 21 -8.70 -12.75 -1.00
C ARG A 21 -7.95 -11.42 -0.84
N VAL A 22 -8.67 -10.29 -0.83
CA VAL A 22 -8.10 -8.97 -0.55
C VAL A 22 -7.53 -8.87 0.87
N ALA A 23 -8.27 -9.37 1.87
CA ALA A 23 -7.80 -9.41 3.25
C ALA A 23 -6.60 -10.35 3.48
N ARG A 24 -6.47 -11.43 2.69
CA ARG A 24 -5.27 -12.30 2.72
C ARG A 24 -4.03 -11.62 2.12
N LEU A 25 -4.20 -10.77 1.10
CA LEU A 25 -3.13 -9.98 0.49
C LEU A 25 -2.64 -8.85 1.42
N LEU A 26 -3.56 -8.20 2.15
CA LEU A 26 -3.23 -7.20 3.18
C LEU A 26 -2.63 -7.82 4.45
N ALA A 27 -3.06 -9.02 4.86
CA ALA A 27 -2.50 -9.70 6.02
C ALA A 27 -1.08 -10.24 5.76
N ALA A 28 -0.75 -10.63 4.53
CA ALA A 28 0.59 -11.10 4.18
C ALA A 28 1.65 -9.97 4.16
N THR A 29 1.22 -8.71 3.99
CA THR A 29 2.10 -7.52 4.06
C THR A 29 2.35 -7.05 5.50
N LEU A 30 1.47 -7.37 6.45
CA LEU A 30 1.57 -6.96 7.86
C LEU A 30 2.27 -7.98 8.78
N ALA A 31 2.49 -9.22 8.34
CA ALA A 31 2.99 -10.30 9.20
C ALA A 31 4.51 -10.33 9.48
N VAL A 32 5.27 -9.27 9.15
CA VAL A 32 6.74 -9.23 9.35
C VAL A 32 7.16 -8.54 10.67
N PHE A 33 6.25 -7.90 11.40
CA PHE A 33 6.55 -7.31 12.72
C PHE A 33 5.89 -8.07 13.88
N ALA A 34 6.24 -9.33 14.05
CA ALA A 34 6.05 -10.02 15.34
C ALA A 34 6.94 -11.26 15.44
N THR A 35 8.15 -11.09 15.94
CA THR A 35 8.79 -12.18 16.70
C THR A 35 9.26 -11.64 18.04
N PRO A 36 8.97 -12.38 19.11
CA PRO A 36 9.99 -12.55 20.12
C PRO A 36 10.25 -14.03 20.40
N PHE A 37 11.54 -14.30 20.63
CA PHE A 37 12.14 -15.35 21.46
C PHE A 37 11.29 -16.59 21.83
N ALA A 38 11.77 -17.74 21.36
CA ALA A 38 11.35 -19.07 21.76
C ALA A 38 11.85 -19.45 23.17
N THR A 39 11.03 -20.14 23.96
CA THR A 39 11.32 -21.50 24.51
C THR A 39 10.07 -22.09 25.20
N PRO A 40 9.99 -23.44 25.36
CA PRO A 40 8.72 -24.18 25.29
C PRO A 40 8.21 -24.69 26.64
N PHE A 41 6.91 -24.97 26.72
CA PHE A 41 6.38 -26.01 27.60
C PHE A 41 5.33 -26.84 26.84
N ALA A 42 5.53 -28.16 26.89
CA ALA A 42 4.73 -29.18 26.24
C ALA A 42 3.54 -29.61 27.11
N THR A 43 2.68 -30.45 26.51
CA THR A 43 1.60 -31.31 27.07
C THR A 43 0.26 -30.60 27.38
N LEU A 44 -0.96 -31.11 27.10
CA LEU A 44 -1.45 -32.47 26.78
C LEU A 44 -2.95 -32.43 26.34
N PHE A 45 -3.41 -33.47 25.61
CA PHE A 45 -4.82 -33.94 25.35
C PHE A 45 -5.79 -33.03 24.54
N ALA A 46 -6.75 -33.50 23.74
CA ALA A 46 -6.99 -34.73 22.98
C ALA A 46 -8.28 -34.54 22.13
N THR A 47 -8.31 -35.27 21.03
CA THR A 47 -9.42 -35.70 20.16
C THR A 47 -10.88 -35.50 20.61
N LEU A 48 -11.73 -35.07 19.68
CA LEU A 48 -12.94 -35.83 19.31
C LEU A 48 -13.33 -35.60 17.84
N PHE A 49 -13.37 -36.69 17.07
CA PHE A 49 -14.01 -36.80 15.76
C PHE A 49 -15.52 -36.96 15.94
N ALA A 50 -16.32 -36.35 15.06
CA ALA A 50 -17.65 -36.86 14.75
C ALA A 50 -17.97 -36.59 13.27
N THR A 51 -18.01 -37.68 12.50
CA THR A 51 -18.54 -37.77 11.15
C THR A 51 -20.05 -37.96 11.19
N ALA A 52 -20.79 -37.27 10.32
CA ALA A 52 -22.13 -37.69 9.91
C ALA A 52 -22.37 -37.21 8.48
N GLY A 53 -22.56 -38.18 7.57
CA GLY A 53 -22.79 -37.96 6.15
C GLY A 53 -24.27 -37.99 5.77
N CYS A 54 -24.51 -37.44 4.57
CA CYS A 54 -25.57 -37.67 3.59
C CYS A 54 -27.05 -37.58 4.04
N SER A 55 -27.82 -36.70 3.39
CA SER A 55 -28.74 -37.06 2.27
C SER A 55 -29.61 -35.86 1.86
N ALA A 56 -29.89 -35.76 0.56
CA ALA A 56 -30.99 -34.99 -0.05
C ALA A 56 -31.84 -36.00 -0.87
N PRO A 57 -33.01 -35.68 -1.47
CA PRO A 57 -33.70 -34.38 -1.56
C PRO A 57 -35.23 -34.47 -1.28
N ALA A 58 -35.91 -33.32 -1.18
CA ALA A 58 -37.31 -33.20 -1.61
C ALA A 58 -37.68 -31.74 -1.90
N ASP A 59 -38.12 -31.55 -3.14
CA ASP A 59 -38.85 -30.45 -3.74
C ASP A 59 -39.97 -29.92 -2.83
N HIS A 60 -40.16 -28.59 -2.70
CA HIS A 60 -41.44 -27.91 -2.38
C HIS A 60 -41.31 -26.40 -2.70
N SER A 61 -42.11 -25.99 -3.67
CA SER A 61 -42.56 -24.65 -4.07
C SER A 61 -42.49 -23.53 -3.00
N ALA A 62 -41.86 -22.40 -3.36
CA ALA A 62 -41.81 -21.17 -2.56
C ALA A 62 -42.88 -20.14 -3.00
N PRO A 63 -43.52 -19.40 -2.07
CA PRO A 63 -44.38 -18.26 -2.39
C PRO A 63 -43.55 -16.96 -2.53
N PRO A 64 -44.10 -15.88 -3.11
CA PRO A 64 -43.32 -14.67 -3.40
C PRO A 64 -43.03 -13.86 -2.13
N VAL A 65 -41.76 -13.50 -1.93
CA VAL A 65 -41.30 -12.63 -0.86
C VAL A 65 -41.50 -11.17 -1.29
N SER A 66 -42.28 -10.40 -0.53
CA SER A 66 -42.37 -8.95 -0.70
C SER A 66 -41.06 -8.29 -0.25
N ALA A 67 -40.45 -7.48 -1.11
CA ALA A 67 -39.27 -6.70 -0.78
C ALA A 67 -39.63 -5.59 0.23
N GLN A 68 -39.04 -5.61 1.41
CA GLN A 68 -38.88 -4.41 2.23
C GLN A 68 -37.60 -3.68 1.80
N PRO A 69 -37.53 -2.34 1.89
CA PRO A 69 -36.34 -1.58 1.52
C PRO A 69 -35.21 -1.88 2.51
N ASP A 70 -34.04 -2.22 1.99
CA ASP A 70 -32.80 -2.39 2.78
C ASP A 70 -32.48 -1.08 3.50
N ALA A 71 -32.27 -1.18 4.82
CA ALA A 71 -31.74 -0.09 5.62
C ALA A 71 -30.30 0.20 5.15
N ALA A 72 -30.06 1.41 4.64
CA ALA A 72 -28.74 1.85 4.20
C ALA A 72 -27.74 1.76 5.36
N ALA A 73 -26.56 1.21 5.08
CA ALA A 73 -25.42 1.27 6.00
C ALA A 73 -25.06 2.74 6.28
N PRO A 74 -24.72 3.10 7.53
CA PRO A 74 -24.38 4.48 7.88
C PRO A 74 -23.17 4.95 7.07
N SER A 75 -23.22 6.22 6.65
CA SER A 75 -22.13 6.84 5.90
C SER A 75 -20.92 7.06 6.81
N ALA A 76 -19.71 7.17 6.25
CA ALA A 76 -18.49 7.50 7.02
C ALA A 76 -18.62 8.82 7.81
N VAL A 77 -19.56 9.68 7.41
CA VAL A 77 -19.88 10.94 8.08
C VAL A 77 -20.56 10.71 9.44
N ASP A 78 -21.34 9.64 9.58
CA ASP A 78 -22.06 9.31 10.82
C ASP A 78 -21.15 8.66 11.87
N ALA A 79 -20.07 7.99 11.45
CA ALA A 79 -19.07 7.40 12.34
C ALA A 79 -18.19 8.47 13.01
N ALA A 80 -17.88 9.56 12.29
CA ALA A 80 -17.08 10.66 12.81
C ALA A 80 -17.76 11.45 13.95
N ALA A 81 -19.09 11.46 14.00
CA ALA A 81 -19.85 12.22 15.00
C ALA A 81 -19.96 11.51 16.37
N ALA A 82 -19.66 10.22 16.45
CA ALA A 82 -19.79 9.42 17.68
C ALA A 82 -18.48 9.28 18.48
N ALA A 83 -17.33 9.59 17.88
CA ALA A 83 -16.05 9.58 18.56
C ALA A 83 -15.81 10.94 19.25
N GLY A 84 -15.49 10.94 20.54
CA GLY A 84 -15.00 12.15 21.21
C GLY A 84 -13.73 12.70 20.54
N ALA A 85 -13.27 13.88 20.98
CA ALA A 85 -12.03 14.45 20.45
C ALA A 85 -10.87 13.41 20.52
N PRO A 86 -10.04 13.29 19.47
CA PRO A 86 -8.93 12.35 19.46
C PRO A 86 -8.02 12.54 20.67
N ILE A 87 -7.56 11.44 21.26
CA ILE A 87 -6.55 11.45 22.33
C ILE A 87 -5.25 12.05 21.77
N ASP A 88 -4.68 13.01 22.47
CA ASP A 88 -3.37 13.57 22.13
C ASP A 88 -2.27 12.56 22.47
N LEU A 89 -1.53 12.11 21.45
CA LEU A 89 -0.44 11.14 21.57
C LEU A 89 0.94 11.80 21.72
N SER A 90 1.00 13.14 21.74
CA SER A 90 2.28 13.87 21.61
C SER A 90 3.25 13.59 22.76
N SER A 91 2.75 13.31 23.97
CA SER A 91 3.61 13.05 25.14
C SER A 91 4.33 11.69 25.06
N GLU A 92 3.60 10.67 24.61
CA GLU A 92 4.08 9.30 24.38
C GLU A 92 5.05 9.28 23.20
N LEU A 93 4.71 9.98 22.12
CA LEU A 93 5.56 10.13 20.95
C LEU A 93 6.85 10.89 21.29
N GLU A 94 6.81 11.90 22.14
CA GLU A 94 8.01 12.64 22.57
C GLU A 94 8.95 11.76 23.38
N ALA A 95 8.41 10.89 24.26
CA ALA A 95 9.22 9.92 24.99
C ALA A 95 9.94 8.96 24.03
N LEU A 96 9.21 8.37 23.07
CA LEU A 96 9.79 7.46 22.06
C LEU A 96 10.80 8.18 21.17
N ARG A 97 10.47 9.38 20.69
CA ARG A 97 11.35 10.21 19.86
C ARG A 97 12.69 10.44 20.55
N LYS A 98 12.68 10.80 21.84
CA LYS A 98 13.90 10.98 22.65
C LYS A 98 14.68 9.68 22.82
N THR A 99 14.00 8.58 23.16
CA THR A 99 14.64 7.26 23.34
C THR A 99 15.37 6.79 22.09
N HIS A 100 14.82 7.08 20.91
CA HIS A 100 15.40 6.67 19.62
C HIS A 100 16.22 7.77 18.93
N GLY A 101 16.41 8.93 19.56
CA GLY A 101 17.20 10.02 18.99
C GLY A 101 16.64 10.60 17.68
N LEU A 102 15.33 10.51 17.47
CA LEU A 102 14.68 10.93 16.23
C LEU A 102 14.47 12.47 16.18
N PRO A 103 14.58 13.11 15.00
CA PRO A 103 14.27 14.54 14.87
C PRO A 103 12.79 14.82 15.14
N ALA A 104 11.92 13.94 14.65
CA ALA A 104 10.49 14.00 14.83
C ALA A 104 9.84 12.60 14.81
N LEU A 105 8.64 12.52 15.37
CA LEU A 105 7.77 11.36 15.32
C LEU A 105 6.31 11.81 15.30
N ALA A 106 5.48 11.17 14.50
CA ALA A 106 4.04 11.42 14.47
C ALA A 106 3.29 10.10 14.40
N GLY A 107 2.04 10.09 14.89
CA GLY A 107 1.23 8.88 14.93
C GLY A 107 -0.25 9.18 15.02
N ALA A 108 -1.05 8.25 14.50
CA ALA A 108 -2.50 8.29 14.56
C ALA A 108 -3.07 6.89 14.85
N ALA A 109 -4.24 6.85 15.48
CA ALA A 109 -4.98 5.64 15.79
C ALA A 109 -6.43 5.80 15.34
N TYR A 110 -6.92 4.81 14.60
CA TYR A 110 -8.30 4.74 14.11
C TYR A 110 -9.06 3.60 14.76
N ARG A 111 -10.34 3.81 15.04
CA ARG A 111 -11.28 2.79 15.49
C ARG A 111 -12.62 3.01 14.80
N ASP A 112 -13.15 1.95 14.19
CA ASP A 112 -14.45 1.97 13.50
C ASP A 112 -14.58 3.12 12.47
N GLY A 113 -13.48 3.41 11.76
CA GLY A 113 -13.40 4.48 10.75
C GLY A 113 -13.23 5.89 11.31
N ALA A 114 -13.19 6.07 12.64
CA ALA A 114 -12.98 7.36 13.28
C ALA A 114 -11.56 7.50 13.84
N LEU A 115 -10.97 8.70 13.71
CA LEU A 115 -9.71 9.04 14.36
C LEU A 115 -9.94 9.15 15.88
N VAL A 116 -9.30 8.29 16.65
CA VAL A 116 -9.43 8.23 18.13
C VAL A 116 -8.18 8.68 18.86
N GLY A 117 -7.06 8.85 18.17
CA GLY A 117 -5.87 9.48 18.72
C GLY A 117 -4.93 9.97 17.64
N ALA A 118 -4.26 11.09 17.88
CA ALA A 118 -3.25 11.66 16.98
C ALA A 118 -2.25 12.50 17.77
N GLY A 119 -1.04 12.62 17.26
CA GLY A 119 -0.03 13.49 17.85
C GLY A 119 1.22 13.59 16.99
N ALA A 120 2.05 14.57 17.30
CA ALA A 120 3.37 14.74 16.71
C ALA A 120 4.31 15.34 17.74
N ALA A 121 5.59 14.97 17.67
CA ALA A 121 6.62 15.41 18.59
C ALA A 121 7.93 15.66 17.84
N GLY A 122 8.69 16.67 18.28
CA GLY A 122 9.97 17.04 17.70
C GLY A 122 9.90 18.22 16.73
N VAL A 123 10.86 18.29 15.81
CA VAL A 123 11.05 19.41 14.89
C VAL A 123 11.08 18.95 13.44
N ARG A 124 10.57 19.79 12.54
CA ARG A 124 10.52 19.51 11.09
C ARG A 124 11.91 19.32 10.49
N LYS A 125 12.93 20.00 11.05
CA LYS A 125 14.31 19.95 10.57
C LYS A 125 15.27 20.05 11.75
N LEU A 126 16.20 19.10 11.86
CA LEU A 126 17.26 19.16 12.86
C LEU A 126 18.05 20.47 12.74
N GLY A 127 18.22 21.16 13.87
CA GLY A 127 18.86 22.49 13.93
C GLY A 127 17.91 23.67 13.71
N ASP A 128 16.64 23.42 13.40
CA ASP A 128 15.59 24.43 13.29
C ASP A 128 14.54 24.22 14.41
N PRO A 129 14.05 25.28 15.07
CA PRO A 129 13.10 25.14 16.18
C PRO A 129 11.65 24.89 15.74
N THR A 130 11.35 24.87 14.44
CA THR A 130 9.99 24.68 13.93
C THR A 130 9.48 23.29 14.27
N ALA A 131 8.48 23.23 15.16
CA ALA A 131 7.89 21.98 15.61
C ALA A 131 7.13 21.26 14.48
N VAL A 132 7.10 19.93 14.53
CA VAL A 132 6.16 19.15 13.71
C VAL A 132 4.74 19.26 14.26
N THR A 133 3.75 19.10 13.39
CA THR A 133 2.33 19.06 13.75
C THR A 133 1.69 17.76 13.27
N SER A 134 0.57 17.36 13.88
CA SER A 134 -0.22 16.22 13.41
C SER A 134 -0.81 16.44 12.02
N SER A 135 -0.88 17.69 11.56
CA SER A 135 -1.30 18.06 10.21
C SER A 135 -0.17 18.03 9.19
N ASP A 136 1.09 17.83 9.58
CA ASP A 136 2.19 17.76 8.62
C ASP A 136 2.03 16.57 7.66
N VAL A 137 2.58 16.68 6.45
CA VAL A 137 2.62 15.57 5.49
C VAL A 137 3.92 14.80 5.63
N TRP A 138 3.83 13.48 5.52
CA TRP A 138 4.94 12.57 5.77
C TRP A 138 5.16 11.67 4.57
N HIS A 139 6.42 11.50 4.17
CA HIS A 139 6.79 10.50 3.20
C HIS A 139 6.41 9.11 3.73
N LEU A 140 5.57 8.39 2.99
CA LEU A 140 5.02 7.10 3.41
C LEU A 140 5.89 5.91 2.99
N GLY A 141 6.85 6.13 2.07
CA GLY A 141 7.66 5.08 1.49
C GLY A 141 6.80 3.93 0.97
N SER A 142 7.16 2.71 1.35
CA SER A 142 6.56 1.49 0.80
C SER A 142 5.08 1.29 1.11
N CYS A 143 4.46 2.06 2.00
CA CYS A 143 2.99 2.07 2.14
C CYS A 143 2.29 2.46 0.82
N THR A 144 2.97 3.22 -0.05
CA THR A 144 2.55 3.52 -1.42
C THR A 144 2.18 2.27 -2.23
N LYS A 145 2.82 1.13 -1.98
CA LYS A 145 2.58 -0.13 -2.70
C LYS A 145 1.12 -0.59 -2.56
N ALA A 146 0.53 -0.44 -1.39
CA ALA A 146 -0.88 -0.77 -1.17
C ALA A 146 -1.81 0.08 -2.06
N MET A 147 -1.47 1.36 -2.25
CA MET A 147 -2.21 2.28 -3.12
C MET A 147 -2.09 1.88 -4.60
N THR A 148 -0.87 1.54 -5.05
CA THR A 148 -0.65 1.00 -6.41
C THR A 148 -1.42 -0.30 -6.65
N ALA A 149 -1.40 -1.24 -5.68
CA ALA A 149 -2.16 -2.48 -5.78
C ALA A 149 -3.67 -2.22 -5.84
N THR A 150 -4.16 -1.20 -5.13
CA THR A 150 -5.56 -0.76 -5.20
C THR A 150 -5.93 -0.26 -6.59
N LEU A 151 -5.08 0.55 -7.23
CA LEU A 151 -5.30 0.98 -8.61
C LEU A 151 -5.39 -0.23 -9.57
N VAL A 152 -4.52 -1.22 -9.43
CA VAL A 152 -4.62 -2.46 -10.22
C VAL A 152 -5.96 -3.14 -9.96
N GLY A 153 -6.38 -3.25 -8.70
CA GLY A 153 -7.67 -3.83 -8.33
C GLY A 153 -8.86 -3.13 -8.97
N LEU A 154 -8.86 -1.80 -9.04
CA LEU A 154 -9.90 -1.03 -9.72
C LEU A 154 -9.96 -1.35 -11.22
N LEU A 155 -8.81 -1.45 -11.89
CA LEU A 155 -8.80 -1.82 -13.32
C LEU A 155 -9.21 -3.27 -13.56
N VAL A 156 -8.95 -4.17 -12.60
CA VAL A 156 -9.44 -5.55 -12.66
C VAL A 156 -10.96 -5.60 -12.47
N GLU A 157 -11.50 -4.83 -11.53
CA GLU A 157 -12.95 -4.72 -11.33
C GLU A 157 -13.66 -4.17 -12.58
N GLU A 158 -13.04 -3.20 -13.27
CA GLU A 158 -13.51 -2.66 -14.54
C GLU A 158 -13.36 -3.62 -15.73
N GLY A 159 -12.73 -4.78 -15.56
CA GLY A 159 -12.46 -5.74 -16.64
C GLY A 159 -11.42 -5.26 -17.65
N LYS A 160 -10.62 -4.23 -17.32
CA LYS A 160 -9.53 -3.72 -18.17
C LYS A 160 -8.24 -4.50 -18.00
N LEU A 161 -8.08 -5.18 -16.87
CA LEU A 161 -6.97 -6.07 -16.56
C LEU A 161 -7.52 -7.35 -15.91
N ALA A 162 -6.73 -8.41 -15.92
CA ALA A 162 -6.89 -9.54 -15.03
C ALA A 162 -5.64 -9.71 -14.16
N TRP A 163 -5.83 -10.16 -12.91
CA TRP A 163 -4.72 -10.50 -12.00
C TRP A 163 -3.70 -11.45 -12.64
N THR A 164 -4.19 -12.38 -13.45
CA THR A 164 -3.40 -13.42 -14.13
C THR A 164 -2.81 -12.97 -15.46
N ASP A 165 -3.05 -11.73 -15.90
CA ASP A 165 -2.45 -11.23 -17.13
C ASP A 165 -0.93 -11.22 -16.99
N LYS A 166 -0.28 -11.72 -18.04
CA LYS A 166 1.18 -11.78 -18.10
C LYS A 166 1.75 -10.41 -18.40
N ILE A 167 2.80 -10.02 -17.66
CA ILE A 167 3.50 -8.75 -17.88
C ILE A 167 3.98 -8.65 -19.34
N ALA A 168 4.53 -9.75 -19.88
CA ALA A 168 4.98 -9.81 -21.28
C ALA A 168 3.87 -9.58 -22.31
N THR A 169 2.63 -9.97 -22.00
CA THR A 169 1.48 -9.76 -22.90
C THR A 169 0.97 -8.33 -22.83
N LEU A 170 1.01 -7.72 -21.64
CA LEU A 170 0.56 -6.34 -21.41
C LEU A 170 1.55 -5.28 -21.92
N LEU A 171 2.83 -5.64 -22.06
CA LEU A 171 3.91 -4.77 -22.53
C LEU A 171 4.53 -5.31 -23.84
N PRO A 172 3.77 -5.36 -24.95
CA PRO A 172 4.20 -6.01 -26.19
C PRO A 172 5.36 -5.30 -26.91
N ASP A 173 5.66 -4.06 -26.54
CA ASP A 173 6.80 -3.27 -27.03
C ASP A 173 8.07 -3.45 -26.18
N ALA A 174 8.02 -4.21 -25.09
CA ALA A 174 9.19 -4.59 -24.32
C ALA A 174 9.84 -5.85 -24.91
N VAL A 175 11.18 -5.87 -24.94
CA VAL A 175 11.92 -7.13 -25.06
C VAL A 175 11.88 -7.80 -23.69
N VAL A 176 11.27 -8.99 -23.60
CA VAL A 176 11.12 -9.73 -22.34
C VAL A 176 11.88 -11.04 -22.41
N ASP A 177 12.80 -11.23 -21.47
CA ASP A 177 13.56 -12.46 -21.32
C ASP A 177 12.62 -13.64 -20.99
N PRO A 178 12.83 -14.84 -21.57
CA PRO A 178 11.98 -16.01 -21.34
C PRO A 178 11.83 -16.41 -19.86
N SER A 179 12.77 -16.05 -19.00
CA SER A 179 12.66 -16.29 -17.55
C SER A 179 11.48 -15.55 -16.88
N PHE A 180 10.96 -14.48 -17.49
CA PHE A 180 9.75 -13.78 -17.06
C PHE A 180 8.45 -14.31 -17.71
N ALA A 181 8.49 -15.38 -18.52
CA ALA A 181 7.36 -15.80 -19.35
C ALA A 181 6.07 -16.18 -18.57
N SER A 182 6.18 -16.51 -17.29
CA SER A 182 5.06 -16.80 -16.39
C SER A 182 4.72 -15.65 -15.43
N ALA A 183 5.49 -14.56 -15.43
CA ALA A 183 5.29 -13.44 -14.52
C ALA A 183 3.96 -12.70 -14.84
N THR A 184 3.10 -12.61 -13.83
CA THR A 184 1.80 -11.93 -13.92
C THR A 184 1.79 -10.63 -13.13
N VAL A 185 0.76 -9.80 -13.37
CA VAL A 185 0.55 -8.57 -12.57
C VAL A 185 0.39 -8.90 -11.09
N GLU A 186 -0.40 -9.93 -10.74
CA GLU A 186 -0.57 -10.38 -9.35
C GLU A 186 0.74 -10.83 -8.71
N MET A 187 1.55 -11.62 -9.43
CA MET A 187 2.87 -12.04 -8.95
C MET A 187 3.81 -10.85 -8.69
N SER A 188 3.67 -9.77 -9.46
CA SER A 188 4.45 -8.55 -9.28
C SER A 188 4.13 -7.87 -7.96
N LEU A 189 2.83 -7.74 -7.64
CA LEU A 189 2.35 -7.17 -6.39
C LEU A 189 2.67 -8.05 -5.17
N GLN A 190 2.84 -9.35 -5.39
CA GLN A 190 3.24 -10.35 -4.39
C GLN A 190 4.76 -10.49 -4.22
N HIS A 191 5.57 -9.71 -4.95
CA HIS A 191 7.04 -9.83 -4.91
C HIS A 191 7.59 -11.19 -5.36
N ILE A 192 6.86 -11.91 -6.22
CA ILE A 192 7.26 -13.23 -6.75
C ILE A 192 7.35 -13.28 -8.29
N ALA A 193 7.32 -12.13 -8.97
CA ALA A 193 7.39 -12.05 -10.43
C ALA A 193 8.80 -12.20 -11.02
N GLY A 194 9.84 -12.47 -10.20
CA GLY A 194 11.21 -12.67 -10.66
C GLY A 194 12.08 -11.40 -10.71
N PHE A 195 11.54 -10.24 -10.35
CA PHE A 195 12.34 -9.02 -10.22
C PHE A 195 13.30 -9.13 -9.02
N ALA A 196 14.51 -8.58 -9.17
CA ALA A 196 15.48 -8.50 -8.08
C ALA A 196 15.05 -7.51 -6.99
N GLU A 197 15.59 -7.68 -5.78
CA GLU A 197 15.41 -6.74 -4.66
C GLU A 197 15.98 -5.36 -5.02
N ASP A 198 17.24 -5.34 -5.45
CA ASP A 198 17.94 -4.12 -5.82
C ASP A 198 17.72 -3.72 -7.29
N ILE A 199 17.60 -2.41 -7.51
CA ILE A 199 17.72 -1.82 -8.84
C ILE A 199 19.22 -1.75 -9.17
N PRO A 200 19.69 -2.29 -10.31
CA PRO A 200 21.08 -2.16 -10.72
C PRO A 200 21.55 -0.71 -10.68
N SER A 201 22.74 -0.46 -10.12
CA SER A 201 23.25 0.90 -9.87
C SER A 201 23.17 1.82 -11.09
N ALA A 202 23.56 1.33 -12.27
CA ALA A 202 23.48 2.11 -13.50
C ALA A 202 22.05 2.55 -13.88
N LEU A 203 21.04 1.73 -13.58
CA LEU A 203 19.64 2.11 -13.78
C LEU A 203 19.18 3.10 -12.71
N PHE A 204 19.62 2.91 -11.47
CA PHE A 204 19.33 3.81 -10.37
C PHE A 204 19.94 5.21 -10.59
N ASP A 205 21.19 5.28 -11.07
CA ASP A 205 21.86 6.52 -11.45
C ASP A 205 21.15 7.22 -12.61
N ASP A 206 20.68 6.48 -13.63
CA ASP A 206 19.88 7.06 -14.72
C ASP A 206 18.54 7.63 -14.21
N MET A 207 17.94 7.02 -13.19
CA MET A 207 16.69 7.53 -12.61
C MET A 207 16.88 8.91 -11.97
N TRP A 208 18.00 9.12 -11.27
CA TRP A 208 18.36 10.42 -10.72
C TRP A 208 18.72 11.42 -11.82
N ALA A 209 19.59 11.04 -12.76
CA ALA A 209 19.97 11.91 -13.86
C ALA A 209 18.76 12.33 -14.71
N ALA A 210 17.77 11.45 -14.87
CA ALA A 210 16.51 11.76 -15.54
C ALA A 210 15.66 12.76 -14.74
N ALA A 211 15.61 12.62 -13.41
CA ALA A 211 14.91 13.55 -12.55
C ALA A 211 15.54 14.95 -12.58
N GLU A 212 16.87 15.05 -12.63
CA GLU A 212 17.60 16.32 -12.81
C GLU A 212 17.26 16.99 -14.16
N ARG A 213 17.09 16.18 -15.21
CA ARG A 213 16.65 16.65 -16.53
C ARG A 213 15.15 16.96 -16.60
N ALA A 214 14.43 16.85 -15.48
CA ALA A 214 12.97 16.99 -15.41
C ALA A 214 12.22 16.07 -16.39
N GLU A 215 12.79 14.90 -16.71
CA GLU A 215 12.12 13.90 -17.54
C GLU A 215 10.86 13.39 -16.84
N ALA A 216 9.80 13.17 -17.62
CA ALA A 216 8.53 12.68 -17.09
C ALA A 216 8.74 11.31 -16.39
N PRO A 217 8.27 11.13 -15.14
CA PRO A 217 8.53 9.92 -14.36
C PRO A 217 8.15 8.62 -15.07
N GLU A 218 7.05 8.62 -15.80
CA GLU A 218 6.54 7.49 -16.58
C GLU A 218 7.49 7.07 -17.72
N VAL A 219 8.21 8.02 -18.33
CA VAL A 219 9.18 7.74 -19.40
C VAL A 219 10.37 7.00 -18.83
N THR A 220 10.95 7.53 -17.75
CA THR A 220 12.09 6.91 -17.06
C THR A 220 11.71 5.58 -16.44
N ARG A 221 10.54 5.49 -15.80
CA ARG A 221 10.02 4.24 -15.21
C ARG A 221 9.88 3.14 -16.26
N LYS A 222 9.27 3.46 -17.41
CA LYS A 222 9.17 2.55 -18.55
C LYS A 222 10.54 2.08 -19.01
N ARG A 223 11.50 3.00 -19.18
CA ARG A 223 12.88 2.68 -19.59
C ARG A 223 13.56 1.69 -18.63
N VAL A 224 13.48 1.93 -17.32
CA VAL A 224 14.06 1.05 -16.29
C VAL A 224 13.40 -0.32 -16.26
N VAL A 225 12.07 -0.37 -16.32
CA VAL A 225 11.32 -1.64 -16.38
C VAL A 225 11.68 -2.42 -17.63
N TYR A 226 11.78 -1.78 -18.79
CA TYR A 226 12.09 -2.44 -20.07
C TYR A 226 13.52 -2.96 -20.08
N ALA A 227 14.47 -2.17 -19.56
CA ALA A 227 15.86 -2.60 -19.40
C ALA A 227 15.98 -3.81 -18.46
N THR A 228 15.15 -3.86 -17.40
CA THR A 228 15.11 -4.99 -16.46
C THR A 228 14.52 -6.24 -17.10
N LEU A 229 13.38 -6.12 -17.77
CA LEU A 229 12.70 -7.25 -18.42
C LEU A 229 13.52 -7.85 -19.57
N ALA A 230 14.40 -7.08 -20.21
CA ALA A 230 15.28 -7.55 -21.28
C ALA A 230 16.47 -8.39 -20.77
N LYS A 231 16.59 -8.61 -19.46
CA LYS A 231 17.63 -9.44 -18.82
C LYS A 231 16.97 -10.64 -18.12
N PRO A 232 17.74 -11.71 -17.83
CA PRO A 232 17.25 -12.80 -17.00
C PRO A 232 16.68 -12.29 -15.68
N ALA A 233 15.60 -12.92 -15.22
CA ALA A 233 14.98 -12.65 -13.93
C ALA A 233 16.02 -12.75 -12.81
N GLY A 234 15.98 -11.79 -11.87
CA GLY A 234 16.92 -11.74 -10.75
C GLY A 234 16.72 -12.90 -9.77
N VAL A 235 15.49 -13.39 -9.68
CA VAL A 235 15.13 -14.63 -8.97
C VAL A 235 14.16 -15.45 -9.82
N PRO A 236 14.05 -16.77 -9.61
CA PRO A 236 13.02 -17.56 -10.28
C PRO A 236 11.61 -17.01 -10.03
N VAL A 237 10.76 -16.95 -11.06
CA VAL A 237 9.33 -16.61 -10.88
C VAL A 237 8.68 -17.61 -9.92
N GLY A 238 7.97 -17.10 -8.92
CA GLY A 238 7.42 -17.85 -7.80
C GLY A 238 8.23 -17.74 -6.51
N SER A 239 9.49 -17.31 -6.58
CA SER A 239 10.33 -17.03 -5.40
C SER A 239 10.15 -15.60 -4.92
N PHE A 240 10.05 -15.42 -3.60
CA PHE A 240 9.92 -14.10 -2.99
C PHE A 240 11.22 -13.32 -3.05
N ALA A 241 11.15 -12.10 -3.58
CA ALA A 241 12.19 -11.07 -3.48
C ALA A 241 11.51 -9.69 -3.44
N TYR A 242 11.70 -8.95 -2.35
CA TYR A 242 11.05 -7.66 -2.13
C TYR A 242 11.53 -6.61 -3.15
N SER A 243 10.80 -6.50 -4.26
CA SER A 243 11.24 -5.68 -5.40
C SER A 243 10.44 -4.39 -5.57
N ASN A 244 11.14 -3.26 -5.61
CA ASN A 244 10.57 -1.98 -6.07
C ASN A 244 10.30 -2.00 -7.57
N THR A 245 11.16 -2.64 -8.37
CA THR A 245 10.99 -2.77 -9.82
C THR A 245 9.71 -3.53 -10.19
N GLY A 246 9.29 -4.51 -9.39
CA GLY A 246 8.00 -5.18 -9.57
C GLY A 246 6.81 -4.23 -9.46
N TYR A 247 6.85 -3.28 -8.52
CA TYR A 247 5.81 -2.25 -8.41
C TYR A 247 5.90 -1.20 -9.52
N MET A 248 7.12 -0.85 -9.95
CA MET A 248 7.32 -0.01 -11.13
C MET A 248 6.72 -0.66 -12.39
N ALA A 249 6.89 -1.97 -12.58
CA ALA A 249 6.29 -2.71 -13.69
C ALA A 249 4.76 -2.69 -13.63
N ALA A 250 4.15 -2.84 -12.44
CA ALA A 250 2.71 -2.66 -12.27
C ALA A 250 2.26 -1.24 -12.61
N GLY A 251 3.05 -0.22 -12.27
CA GLY A 251 2.84 1.16 -12.71
C GLY A 251 2.82 1.31 -14.23
N VAL A 252 3.82 0.76 -14.92
CA VAL A 252 3.88 0.81 -16.41
C VAL A 252 2.68 0.10 -17.04
N VAL A 253 2.22 -1.01 -16.47
CA VAL A 253 1.00 -1.71 -16.90
C VAL A 253 -0.24 -0.80 -16.75
N LEU A 254 -0.41 -0.15 -15.60
CA LEU A 254 -1.51 0.80 -15.36
C LEU A 254 -1.49 1.94 -16.40
N GLU A 255 -0.31 2.48 -16.66
CA GLU A 255 -0.11 3.57 -17.62
C GLU A 255 -0.44 3.14 -19.04
N ARG A 256 -0.01 1.94 -19.43
CA ARG A 256 -0.29 1.37 -20.75
C ARG A 256 -1.76 1.07 -20.96
N ALA A 257 -2.45 0.57 -19.93
CA ALA A 257 -3.86 0.19 -19.99
C ALA A 257 -4.81 1.40 -20.02
N THR A 258 -4.37 2.55 -19.51
CA THR A 258 -5.23 3.74 -19.35
C THR A 258 -4.82 4.92 -20.21
N GLY A 259 -3.55 4.98 -20.65
CA GLY A 259 -2.96 6.15 -21.30
C GLY A 259 -2.69 7.33 -20.36
N LYS A 260 -2.80 7.14 -19.04
CA LYS A 260 -2.55 8.18 -18.02
C LYS A 260 -1.36 7.79 -17.15
N SER A 261 -0.58 8.76 -16.67
CA SER A 261 0.50 8.48 -15.72
C SER A 261 -0.04 7.89 -14.41
N TRP A 262 0.77 7.09 -13.72
CA TRP A 262 0.42 6.54 -12.41
C TRP A 262 0.06 7.65 -11.41
N GLU A 263 0.78 8.76 -11.43
CA GLU A 263 0.52 9.95 -10.60
C GLU A 263 -0.88 10.53 -10.86
N THR A 264 -1.30 10.55 -12.13
CA THR A 264 -2.65 10.99 -12.51
C THR A 264 -3.70 10.01 -12.01
N LEU A 265 -3.47 8.70 -12.16
CA LEU A 265 -4.38 7.67 -11.69
C LEU A 265 -4.54 7.71 -10.16
N MET A 266 -3.45 7.87 -9.41
CA MET A 266 -3.48 8.04 -7.95
C MET A 266 -4.37 9.22 -7.56
N LYS A 267 -4.19 10.38 -8.19
CA LYS A 267 -5.00 11.57 -7.92
C LYS A 267 -6.49 11.36 -8.25
N GLU A 268 -6.78 10.88 -9.46
CA GLU A 268 -8.16 10.78 -9.96
C GLU A 268 -8.96 9.61 -9.36
N ARG A 269 -8.29 8.49 -9.09
CA ARG A 269 -8.95 7.22 -8.77
C ARG A 269 -8.83 6.82 -7.31
N LEU A 270 -7.94 7.46 -6.55
CA LEU A 270 -7.74 7.17 -5.14
C LEU A 270 -7.85 8.42 -4.27
N PHE A 271 -7.00 9.42 -4.47
CA PHE A 271 -6.95 10.58 -3.59
C PHE A 271 -8.23 11.41 -3.64
N ALA A 272 -8.69 11.82 -4.83
CA ALA A 272 -9.89 12.65 -4.95
C ALA A 272 -11.17 11.96 -4.47
N PRO A 273 -11.46 10.68 -4.82
CA PRO A 273 -12.65 9.98 -4.32
C PRO A 273 -12.66 9.77 -2.80
N LEU A 274 -11.48 9.69 -2.16
CA LEU A 274 -11.35 9.51 -0.71
C LEU A 274 -11.20 10.84 0.05
N GLY A 275 -11.13 11.97 -0.65
CA GLY A 275 -10.95 13.29 -0.04
C GLY A 275 -9.52 13.58 0.45
N MET A 276 -8.54 12.79 0.02
CA MET A 276 -7.13 12.88 0.43
C MET A 276 -6.40 14.02 -0.29
N ASN A 277 -6.86 15.25 -0.07
CA ASN A 277 -6.49 16.43 -0.87
C ASN A 277 -5.07 16.93 -0.62
N ARG A 278 -4.40 16.38 0.40
CA ARG A 278 -3.06 16.80 0.85
C ARG A 278 -2.00 15.76 0.56
N CYS A 279 -2.40 14.63 -0.02
CA CYS A 279 -1.48 13.65 -0.54
C CYS A 279 -0.84 14.12 -1.84
N GLY A 280 0.44 13.77 -2.00
CA GLY A 280 1.24 14.15 -3.15
C GLY A 280 2.39 13.18 -3.38
N PHE A 281 3.39 13.63 -4.12
CA PHE A 281 4.54 12.81 -4.50
C PHE A 281 5.84 13.57 -4.30
N GLY A 282 6.90 12.85 -3.90
CA GLY A 282 8.23 13.41 -3.70
C GLY A 282 8.38 14.06 -2.31
N PRO A 283 9.39 14.93 -2.13
CA PRO A 283 9.68 15.54 -0.84
C PRO A 283 8.45 16.23 -0.24
N ALA A 284 8.24 16.04 1.06
CA ALA A 284 7.14 16.67 1.79
C ALA A 284 7.29 18.20 1.86
N ALA A 285 8.51 18.67 2.16
CA ALA A 285 8.82 20.10 2.16
C ALA A 285 8.94 20.67 0.75
N THR A 286 8.56 21.94 0.58
CA THR A 286 8.37 22.52 -0.76
C THR A 286 9.61 23.19 -1.34
N ALA A 287 10.50 23.71 -0.48
CA ALA A 287 11.72 24.38 -0.92
C ALA A 287 12.82 24.39 0.15
N PRO A 288 14.12 24.42 -0.23
CA PRO A 288 15.23 24.51 0.73
C PRO A 288 15.23 25.78 1.60
N ALA A 289 14.56 26.83 1.14
CA ALA A 289 14.43 28.11 1.84
C ALA A 289 13.33 28.11 2.93
N THR A 290 12.51 27.06 3.01
CA THR A 290 11.38 26.96 3.94
C THR A 290 11.47 25.72 4.84
N VAL A 291 10.85 25.81 6.02
CA VAL A 291 10.67 24.68 6.95
C VAL A 291 9.16 24.49 7.19
N ASP A 292 8.44 24.38 6.08
CA ASP A 292 6.98 24.33 6.00
C ASP A 292 6.40 22.93 6.21
N GLN A 293 7.19 21.88 5.98
CA GLN A 293 6.89 20.47 6.28
C GLN A 293 8.14 19.75 6.82
N PRO A 294 8.00 18.54 7.38
CA PRO A 294 9.14 17.73 7.79
C PRO A 294 10.13 17.51 6.64
N TRP A 295 11.42 17.74 6.91
CA TRP A 295 12.51 17.40 6.01
C TRP A 295 12.92 15.94 6.24
N ALA A 296 13.44 15.30 5.20
CA ALA A 296 14.11 14.01 5.35
C ALA A 296 15.45 14.19 6.10
N HIS A 297 15.90 13.12 6.74
CA HIS A 297 17.21 13.04 7.38
C HIS A 297 17.91 11.77 6.93
N PHE A 298 19.22 11.82 6.77
CA PHE A 298 20.07 10.65 6.54
C PHE A 298 21.13 10.56 7.63
N GLU A 299 21.59 9.34 7.91
CA GLU A 299 22.67 9.13 8.86
C GLU A 299 24.01 9.05 8.11
N GLU A 300 24.96 9.89 8.51
CA GLU A 300 26.35 9.84 8.05
C GLU A 300 27.29 9.89 9.24
N GLY A 301 28.13 8.88 9.39
CA GLY A 301 29.09 8.79 10.50
C GLY A 301 28.44 8.83 11.89
N GLY A 302 27.26 8.23 12.04
CA GLY A 302 26.51 8.22 13.31
C GLY A 302 25.79 9.53 13.64
N LYS A 303 25.69 10.46 12.69
CA LYS A 303 24.98 11.73 12.86
C LYS A 303 23.85 11.85 11.85
N LEU A 304 22.68 12.23 12.33
CA LEU A 304 21.55 12.59 11.47
C LEU A 304 21.78 13.97 10.86
N MET A 305 21.66 14.05 9.55
CA MET A 305 21.85 15.25 8.75
C MET A 305 20.57 15.53 7.94
N PRO A 306 20.05 16.76 7.94
CA PRO A 306 18.87 17.10 7.15
C PRO A 306 19.19 17.06 5.64
N VAL A 307 18.30 16.46 4.85
CA VAL A 307 18.35 16.46 3.38
C VAL A 307 17.48 17.62 2.88
N ALA A 308 18.01 18.42 1.97
CA ALA A 308 17.24 19.48 1.34
C ALA A 308 16.09 18.90 0.51
N PRO A 309 14.91 19.54 0.47
CA PRO A 309 13.80 19.11 -0.38
C PRO A 309 14.06 19.53 -1.84
N ASP A 310 15.11 18.99 -2.43
CA ASP A 310 15.42 19.10 -3.84
C ASP A 310 15.11 17.78 -4.56
N VAL A 311 15.66 17.60 -5.77
CA VAL A 311 15.43 16.38 -6.56
C VAL A 311 15.85 15.11 -5.82
N TYR A 312 16.79 15.20 -4.87
CA TYR A 312 17.32 14.11 -4.03
C TYR A 312 16.66 14.03 -2.64
N GLY A 313 15.70 14.90 -2.34
CA GLY A 313 15.02 14.97 -1.04
C GLY A 313 14.02 13.84 -0.76
N ASP A 314 13.80 12.97 -1.73
CA ASP A 314 12.97 11.77 -1.68
C ASP A 314 13.46 10.79 -2.78
N ASN A 315 12.98 9.55 -2.79
CA ASN A 315 13.14 8.56 -3.83
C ASN A 315 13.01 9.13 -5.26
N PRO A 316 13.75 8.57 -6.25
CA PRO A 316 13.62 8.99 -7.64
C PRO A 316 12.16 8.96 -8.08
N ARG A 317 11.70 10.02 -8.75
CA ARG A 317 10.28 10.19 -9.12
C ARG A 317 9.73 9.00 -9.92
N SER A 318 10.56 8.36 -10.75
CA SER A 318 10.20 7.17 -11.52
C SER A 318 9.86 5.95 -10.65
N MET A 319 10.29 5.90 -9.38
CA MET A 319 9.89 4.88 -8.40
C MET A 319 8.49 5.09 -7.82
N GLY A 320 7.72 6.08 -8.31
CA GLY A 320 6.41 6.44 -7.78
C GLY A 320 5.56 5.28 -7.26
N PRO A 321 5.23 4.28 -8.10
CA PRO A 321 4.40 3.13 -7.72
C PRO A 321 4.90 2.32 -6.52
N ALA A 322 6.18 2.43 -6.18
CA ALA A 322 6.83 1.67 -5.13
C ALA A 322 7.01 2.47 -3.82
N GLY A 323 6.99 3.80 -3.85
CA GLY A 323 7.27 4.54 -2.61
C GLY A 323 7.55 6.03 -2.68
N THR A 324 6.81 6.84 -3.42
CA THR A 324 7.01 8.30 -3.38
C THR A 324 5.82 9.10 -2.81
N VAL A 325 4.77 8.44 -2.34
CA VAL A 325 3.61 9.15 -1.78
C VAL A 325 3.99 9.79 -0.45
N HIS A 326 3.59 11.05 -0.28
CA HIS A 326 3.46 11.66 1.04
C HIS A 326 1.99 11.97 1.32
N CYS A 327 1.59 11.88 2.59
CA CYS A 327 0.24 12.22 3.07
C CYS A 327 0.28 12.71 4.52
N PRO A 328 -0.69 13.50 4.98
CA PRO A 328 -0.89 13.73 6.41
C PRO A 328 -1.43 12.47 7.11
N LEU A 329 -1.39 12.44 8.45
CA LEU A 329 -1.89 11.29 9.23
C LEU A 329 -3.42 11.05 9.09
N GLU A 330 -4.14 12.07 8.67
CA GLU A 330 -5.60 12.04 8.46
C GLU A 330 -5.99 11.25 7.20
N ASP A 331 -5.07 11.09 6.24
CA ASP A 331 -5.27 10.47 4.92
C ASP A 331 -4.61 9.09 4.86
#